data_AF-A0A9P4AB32-F1
#
_entry.id   AF-A0A9P4AB32-F1
#
_cell.length_a   1.000
_cell.length_b   1.000
_cell.length_c   1.000
_cell.angle_alpha   90.00
_cell.angle_beta   90.00
_cell.angle_gamma   90.00
#
_symmetry.space_group_name_H-M   'P 1'
#
loop_
_entity.id
_entity.type
_entity.pdbx_description
1 polymer ?
#
loop_
_entity_poly.entity_id
_entity_poly.type
_entity_poly.pdbx_seq_one_letter_code
_entity_poly.pdbx_strand_id
1 'polypeptide(L)'
;MIKELTGNNKVYFDLCFGNDKLISENILGNYIKAFPNYNYEEFKRITFKTEIEPYTALLWMYIAFNENNIKAQRPISIVEKNIKTIKNNIDLIQALLFFFEADIEQTTCTLKDAKNTCKITSCVYIEDIKSSLLKRFKETGLQFSKYTFDEAKEILLNKRDITWIQQYCKQRITDYEFSTSESEEINWENPKEYVTNDIIEDYAYSHTIEREISRELLLDRLQCLKNRLRTKPGARRKNNRVAKLAIRLYYLANLEKFIFSNKENDISKMKLRNSHCRLIYECLRHFNLIDDIDSQQNSTTPESYIKALINNYYKQANANKDYAKDRINSYKLNNKEFSPF
;
A
#
# COMPACT_ATOMS: atom_id res chain seq x y z
N MET A 1 6.98 25.27 -20.44
CA MET A 1 5.62 25.81 -20.22
C MET A 1 4.70 24.63 -19.92
N ILE A 2 4.31 24.46 -18.66
CA ILE A 2 3.29 23.48 -18.25
C ILE A 2 1.95 24.09 -18.68
N LYS A 3 1.15 23.38 -19.49
CA LYS A 3 -0.22 23.81 -19.79
C LYS A 3 -0.97 23.85 -18.46
N GLU A 4 -1.58 24.98 -18.12
CA GLU A 4 -2.46 25.08 -16.94
C GLU A 4 -3.53 23.99 -17.04
N LEU A 5 -3.61 23.17 -15.99
CA LEU A 5 -4.61 22.14 -15.87
C LEU A 5 -5.94 22.83 -15.57
N THR A 6 -6.92 22.71 -16.45
CA THR A 6 -8.29 23.12 -16.16
C THR A 6 -8.87 22.22 -15.06
N GLY A 7 -9.83 22.71 -14.27
CA GLY A 7 -10.39 21.99 -13.11
C GLY A 7 -10.85 20.55 -13.42
N ASN A 8 -11.41 20.32 -14.61
CA ASN A 8 -11.85 18.99 -15.04
C ASN A 8 -10.70 17.99 -15.20
N ASN A 9 -9.51 18.44 -15.61
CA ASN A 9 -8.37 17.54 -15.82
C ASN A 9 -7.86 16.96 -14.50
N LYS A 10 -7.84 17.76 -13.44
CA LYS A 10 -7.42 17.29 -12.11
C LYS A 10 -8.39 16.24 -11.57
N VAL A 11 -9.69 16.52 -11.63
CA VAL A 11 -10.75 15.58 -11.20
C VAL A 11 -10.64 14.25 -11.96
N TYR A 12 -10.43 14.29 -13.28
CA TYR A 12 -10.34 13.09 -14.11
C TYR A 12 -9.10 12.25 -13.79
N PHE A 13 -7.98 12.90 -13.54
CA PHE A 13 -6.77 12.22 -13.08
C PHE A 13 -6.98 11.57 -11.70
N ASP A 14 -7.57 12.29 -10.75
CA ASP A 14 -7.82 11.82 -9.39
C ASP A 14 -8.80 10.63 -9.36
N LEU A 15 -9.80 10.60 -10.24
CA LEU A 15 -10.69 9.46 -10.39
C LEU A 15 -9.89 8.18 -10.76
N CYS A 16 -9.00 8.28 -11.74
CA CYS A 16 -8.21 7.15 -12.23
C CYS A 16 -7.09 6.71 -11.28
N PHE A 17 -6.37 7.64 -10.66
CA PHE A 17 -5.16 7.33 -9.89
C PHE A 17 -5.33 7.43 -8.37
N GLY A 18 -6.37 8.12 -7.91
CA GLY A 18 -6.66 8.39 -6.50
C GLY A 18 -6.09 9.74 -6.04
N ASN A 19 -6.56 10.20 -4.88
CA ASN A 19 -6.13 11.45 -4.25
C ASN A 19 -4.75 11.25 -3.57
N ASP A 20 -3.72 11.03 -4.37
CA ASP A 20 -2.36 10.92 -3.82
C ASP A 20 -1.91 12.34 -3.44
N LYS A 21 -1.99 12.66 -2.13
CA LYS A 21 -1.50 13.90 -1.47
C LYS A 21 -0.09 14.35 -1.93
N LEU A 22 0.65 13.47 -2.60
CA LEU A 22 1.98 13.67 -3.19
C LEU A 22 2.00 14.50 -4.49
N ILE A 23 0.87 14.73 -5.15
CA ILE A 23 0.80 15.44 -6.45
C ILE A 23 0.19 16.84 -6.28
N SER A 24 0.67 17.61 -5.30
CA SER A 24 0.39 19.05 -5.27
C SER A 24 1.34 19.78 -6.22
N GLU A 25 0.87 20.88 -6.84
CA GLU A 25 1.64 21.65 -7.83
C GLU A 25 2.98 22.17 -7.27
N ASN A 26 3.06 22.42 -5.95
CA ASN A 26 4.31 22.79 -5.27
C ASN A 26 5.32 21.64 -5.16
N ILE A 27 4.86 20.39 -5.05
CA ILE A 27 5.73 19.21 -5.07
C ILE A 27 6.21 18.94 -6.50
N LEU A 28 5.37 19.24 -7.51
CA LEU A 28 5.66 19.11 -8.94
C LEU A 28 6.95 19.86 -9.35
N GLY A 29 7.08 21.11 -8.92
CA GLY A 29 8.24 21.96 -9.24
C GLY A 29 9.55 21.49 -8.57
N ASN A 30 9.47 20.88 -7.39
CA ASN A 30 10.63 20.40 -6.64
C ASN A 30 11.06 18.99 -7.06
N TYR A 31 10.11 18.11 -7.41
CA TYR A 31 10.40 16.76 -7.89
C TYR A 31 11.01 16.77 -9.29
N ILE A 32 10.50 17.58 -10.23
CA ILE A 32 11.07 17.67 -11.60
C ILE A 32 12.55 18.10 -11.56
N LYS A 33 12.94 18.97 -10.62
CA LYS A 33 14.35 19.35 -10.41
C LYS A 33 15.21 18.24 -9.80
N ALA A 34 14.61 17.29 -9.08
CA ALA A 34 15.31 16.22 -8.36
C ALA A 34 15.60 14.97 -9.22
N PHE A 35 15.06 14.86 -10.43
CA PHE A 35 15.30 13.72 -11.34
C PHE A 35 16.04 14.17 -12.62
N PRO A 36 17.34 14.49 -12.54
CA PRO A 36 18.12 15.08 -13.64
C PRO A 36 18.33 14.17 -14.85
N ASN A 37 17.98 12.88 -14.78
CA ASN A 37 18.27 11.89 -15.82
C ASN A 37 17.06 11.42 -16.65
N TYR A 38 15.86 11.99 -16.47
CA TYR A 38 14.68 11.57 -17.23
C TYR A 38 14.22 12.62 -18.25
N ASN A 39 13.96 12.16 -19.48
CA ASN A 39 13.67 13.02 -20.64
C ASN A 39 12.17 13.34 -20.76
N TYR A 40 11.70 14.35 -20.03
CA TYR A 40 10.29 14.77 -20.04
C TYR A 40 9.79 15.16 -21.45
N GLU A 41 10.63 15.79 -22.27
CA GLU A 41 10.26 16.17 -23.63
C GLU A 41 10.02 14.97 -24.55
N GLU A 42 10.78 13.89 -24.36
CA GLU A 42 10.55 12.62 -25.07
C GLU A 42 9.24 11.97 -24.63
N PHE A 43 8.94 11.96 -23.33
CA PHE A 43 7.65 11.44 -22.85
C PHE A 43 6.45 12.26 -23.33
N LYS A 44 6.59 13.58 -23.35
CA LYS A 44 5.58 14.45 -23.93
C LYS A 44 5.33 14.11 -25.40
N ARG A 45 6.35 13.71 -26.16
CA ARG A 45 6.17 13.24 -27.55
C ARG A 45 5.38 11.93 -27.61
N ILE A 46 5.54 11.03 -26.63
CA ILE A 46 4.76 9.78 -26.54
C ILE A 46 3.26 10.09 -26.36
N THR A 47 2.92 11.08 -25.53
CA THR A 47 1.52 11.44 -25.22
C THR A 47 0.94 12.51 -26.15
N PHE A 48 1.74 13.11 -27.01
CA PHE A 48 1.32 14.23 -27.86
C PHE A 48 0.17 13.83 -28.79
N LYS A 49 -0.85 14.68 -28.90
CA LYS A 49 -2.06 14.46 -29.73
C LYS A 49 -2.91 13.24 -29.33
N THR A 50 -2.73 12.71 -28.12
CA THR A 50 -3.56 11.64 -27.58
C THR A 50 -4.58 12.18 -26.58
N GLU A 51 -5.61 11.39 -26.25
CA GLU A 51 -6.63 11.74 -25.25
C GLU A 51 -6.04 12.00 -23.85
N ILE A 52 -4.81 11.56 -23.59
CA ILE A 52 -4.13 11.75 -22.31
C ILE A 52 -3.12 12.91 -22.30
N GLU A 53 -2.94 13.62 -23.42
CA GLU A 53 -2.03 14.77 -23.51
C GLU A 53 -2.23 15.81 -22.38
N PRO A 54 -3.48 16.18 -21.99
CA PRO A 54 -3.69 17.16 -20.93
C PRO A 54 -3.08 16.77 -19.59
N TYR A 55 -2.90 15.47 -19.34
CA TYR A 55 -2.40 14.93 -18.07
C TYR A 55 -0.90 14.63 -18.09
N THR A 56 -0.18 14.95 -19.17
CA THR A 56 1.22 14.53 -19.40
C THR A 56 2.13 14.82 -18.20
N ALA A 57 2.04 16.00 -17.60
CA ALA A 57 2.87 16.38 -16.45
C ALA A 57 2.57 15.51 -15.20
N LEU A 58 1.30 15.31 -14.87
CA LEU A 58 0.87 14.48 -13.73
C LEU A 58 1.19 13.00 -13.96
N LEU A 59 0.95 12.51 -15.18
CA LEU A 59 1.25 11.15 -15.60
C LEU A 59 2.73 10.84 -15.51
N TRP A 60 3.58 11.74 -16.00
CA TRP A 60 5.03 11.60 -15.91
C TRP A 60 5.47 11.35 -14.48
N MET A 61 5.06 12.22 -13.56
CA MET A 61 5.42 12.09 -12.15
C MET A 61 4.86 10.84 -11.51
N TYR A 62 3.59 10.55 -11.77
CA TYR A 62 2.95 9.37 -11.20
C TYR A 62 3.64 8.08 -11.65
N ILE A 63 3.96 7.95 -12.94
CA ILE A 63 4.63 6.76 -13.47
C ILE A 63 6.10 6.73 -13.02
N ALA A 64 6.82 7.85 -13.00
CA ALA A 64 8.20 7.93 -12.47
C ALA A 64 8.26 7.50 -10.99
N PHE A 65 7.31 7.95 -10.18
CA PHE A 65 7.18 7.51 -8.79
C PHE A 65 6.89 6.01 -8.71
N ASN A 66 5.99 5.50 -9.54
CA ASN A 66 5.68 4.07 -9.59
C ASN A 66 6.85 3.22 -10.06
N GLU A 67 7.62 3.67 -11.05
CA GLU A 67 8.86 3.04 -11.46
C GLU A 67 9.81 2.96 -10.29
N ASN A 68 10.11 4.07 -9.61
CA ASN A 68 11.00 4.03 -8.46
C ASN A 68 10.47 3.10 -7.37
N ASN A 69 9.16 3.06 -7.10
CA ASN A 69 8.59 2.11 -6.14
C ASN A 69 8.57 0.65 -6.60
N ILE A 70 8.50 0.39 -7.91
CA ILE A 70 8.53 -0.95 -8.50
C ILE A 70 9.98 -1.43 -8.60
N LYS A 71 10.93 -0.58 -8.99
CA LYS A 71 12.38 -0.84 -9.04
C LYS A 71 13.02 -0.89 -7.65
N ALA A 72 12.60 -0.02 -6.72
CA ALA A 72 12.96 -0.09 -5.30
C ALA A 72 12.27 -1.24 -4.56
N GLN A 73 11.68 -2.22 -5.27
CA GLN A 73 11.51 -3.56 -4.72
C GLN A 73 12.88 -4.09 -4.32
N ARG A 74 13.21 -3.78 -3.05
CA ARG A 74 14.40 -4.03 -2.23
C ARG A 74 15.60 -4.60 -3.03
N PRO A 75 16.77 -3.92 -2.99
CA PRO A 75 18.03 -4.51 -3.46
C PRO A 75 18.14 -5.96 -3.01
N ILE A 76 18.59 -6.87 -3.88
CA ILE A 76 18.71 -8.30 -3.54
C ILE A 76 19.42 -8.48 -2.19
N SER A 77 20.45 -7.66 -1.91
CA SER A 77 21.16 -7.59 -0.63
C SER A 77 20.28 -7.19 0.58
N ILE A 78 19.35 -6.25 0.41
CA ILE A 78 18.37 -5.85 1.43
C ILE A 78 17.29 -6.93 1.60
N VAL A 79 16.90 -7.62 0.53
CA VAL A 79 15.98 -8.79 0.61
C VAL A 79 16.65 -9.92 1.39
N GLU A 80 17.89 -10.26 1.08
CA GLU A 80 18.68 -11.28 1.78
C GLU A 80 18.91 -10.92 3.24
N LYS A 81 19.30 -9.67 3.54
CA LYS A 81 19.43 -9.16 4.91
C LYS A 81 18.11 -9.27 5.67
N ASN A 82 16.99 -8.90 5.05
CA ASN A 82 15.66 -9.03 5.66
C ASN A 82 15.22 -10.48 5.83
N ILE A 83 15.52 -11.38 4.89
CA ILE A 83 15.23 -12.82 5.02
C ILE A 83 16.06 -13.41 6.16
N LYS A 84 17.34 -13.05 6.28
CA LYS A 84 18.21 -13.46 7.38
C LYS A 84 17.67 -12.97 8.72
N THR A 85 17.27 -11.70 8.81
CA THR A 85 16.64 -11.16 10.02
C THR A 85 15.33 -11.87 10.35
N ILE A 86 14.47 -12.15 9.37
CA ILE A 86 13.21 -12.87 9.59
C ILE A 86 13.47 -14.31 10.06
N LYS A 87 14.45 -15.01 9.47
CA LYS A 87 14.85 -16.36 9.90
C LYS A 87 15.40 -16.35 11.32
N ASN A 88 16.32 -15.45 11.63
CA ASN A 88 16.86 -15.29 12.99
C ASN A 88 15.75 -15.02 14.02
N ASN A 89 14.74 -14.22 13.65
CA ASN A 89 13.60 -13.95 14.54
C ASN A 89 12.68 -15.17 14.68
N ILE A 90 12.52 -15.98 13.63
CA ILE A 90 11.81 -17.27 13.73
C ILE A 90 12.55 -18.22 14.67
N ASP A 91 13.86 -18.37 14.51
CA ASP A 91 14.69 -19.23 15.36
C ASP A 91 14.62 -18.77 16.82
N LEU A 92 14.68 -17.45 17.06
CA LEU A 92 14.50 -16.84 18.38
C LEU A 92 13.13 -17.17 19.00
N ILE A 93 12.04 -17.02 18.24
CA ILE A 93 10.68 -17.33 18.71
C ILE A 93 10.53 -18.83 18.98
N GLN A 94 11.10 -19.69 18.14
CA GLN A 94 11.05 -21.14 18.35
C GLN A 94 11.82 -21.56 19.59
N ALA A 95 12.98 -20.95 19.85
CA ALA A 95 13.73 -21.17 21.09
C ALA A 95 12.91 -20.70 22.31
N LEU A 96 12.28 -19.53 22.25
CA LEU A 96 11.41 -19.06 23.33
C LEU A 96 10.20 -19.99 23.53
N LEU A 97 9.52 -20.40 22.47
CA LEU A 97 8.39 -21.35 22.55
C LEU A 97 8.81 -22.67 23.20
N PHE A 98 10.00 -23.18 22.91
CA PHE A 98 10.53 -24.36 23.60
C PHE A 98 10.63 -24.16 25.12
N PHE A 99 11.09 -22.99 25.57
CA PHE A 99 11.14 -22.65 27.00
C PHE A 99 9.78 -22.27 27.62
N PHE A 100 8.76 -21.96 26.81
CA PHE A 100 7.39 -21.70 27.27
C PHE A 100 6.53 -22.97 27.28
N GLU A 101 6.76 -23.92 26.37
CA GLU A 101 6.09 -25.24 26.38
C GLU A 101 6.67 -26.16 27.45
N ALA A 102 7.92 -25.93 27.85
CA ALA A 102 8.52 -26.46 29.05
C ALA A 102 8.00 -25.73 30.30
N ASP A 103 6.71 -25.87 30.58
CA ASP A 103 6.03 -25.28 31.76
C ASP A 103 6.38 -26.02 33.06
N ILE A 104 7.67 -26.28 33.26
CA ILE A 104 8.15 -27.25 34.24
C ILE A 104 9.38 -26.63 34.89
N GLU A 105 9.50 -26.81 36.20
CA GLU A 105 10.73 -26.70 36.98
C GLU A 105 11.83 -27.60 36.39
N GLN A 106 12.29 -27.31 35.17
CA GLN A 106 13.25 -28.13 34.46
C GLN A 106 14.60 -27.90 35.10
N THR A 107 14.97 -28.82 35.97
CA THR A 107 16.36 -29.00 36.39
C THR A 107 17.23 -29.35 35.20
N THR A 108 16.68 -29.84 34.07
CA THR A 108 17.46 -30.20 32.89
C THR A 108 16.81 -29.83 31.55
N CYS A 109 17.56 -29.15 30.68
CA CYS A 109 17.26 -28.85 29.28
C CYS A 109 18.17 -29.68 28.36
N THR A 110 17.65 -30.22 27.25
CA THR A 110 18.47 -30.96 26.26
C THR A 110 18.34 -30.32 24.89
N LEU A 111 19.44 -29.77 24.39
CA LEU A 111 19.58 -29.23 23.04
C LEU A 111 20.11 -30.33 22.12
N LYS A 112 19.40 -30.63 21.03
CA LYS A 112 19.83 -31.60 20.02
C LYS A 112 20.03 -30.91 18.68
N ASP A 113 21.20 -31.13 18.08
CA ASP A 113 21.47 -30.88 16.67
C ASP A 113 21.69 -32.24 15.97
N ALA A 114 21.71 -32.25 14.64
CA ALA A 114 21.81 -33.45 13.79
C ALA A 114 23.00 -34.38 14.12
N LYS A 115 24.03 -33.87 14.79
CA LYS A 115 25.22 -34.63 15.19
C LYS A 115 25.51 -34.65 16.69
N ASN A 116 24.95 -33.72 17.47
CA ASN A 116 25.34 -33.49 18.85
C ASN A 116 24.13 -33.34 19.77
N THR A 117 24.24 -33.87 20.99
CA THR A 117 23.27 -33.63 22.07
C THR A 117 23.98 -32.94 23.22
N CYS A 118 23.53 -31.75 23.59
CA CYS A 118 24.00 -31.02 24.76
C CYS A 118 22.90 -31.02 25.82
N LYS A 119 23.23 -31.46 27.04
CA LYS A 119 22.30 -31.45 28.18
C LYS A 119 22.78 -30.43 29.20
N ILE A 120 21.94 -29.46 29.52
CA ILE A 120 22.14 -28.45 30.54
C ILE A 120 21.34 -28.89 31.75
N THR A 121 21.97 -29.10 32.91
CA THR A 121 21.30 -29.60 34.13
C THR A 121 21.26 -28.58 35.28
N SER A 122 21.45 -27.30 34.96
CA SER A 122 21.43 -26.22 35.94
C SER A 122 20.25 -25.30 35.64
N CYS A 123 19.35 -25.17 36.61
CA CYS A 123 18.23 -24.24 36.54
C CYS A 123 18.69 -22.79 36.36
N VAL A 124 19.80 -22.39 36.98
CA VAL A 124 20.37 -21.05 36.85
C VAL A 124 20.76 -20.75 35.40
N TYR A 125 21.46 -21.68 34.73
CA TYR A 125 21.83 -21.48 33.33
C TYR A 125 20.63 -21.51 32.39
N ILE A 126 19.60 -22.30 32.71
CA ILE A 126 18.35 -22.33 31.94
C ILE A 126 17.62 -20.98 32.03
N GLU A 127 17.51 -20.41 33.23
CA GLU A 127 16.92 -19.09 33.45
C GLU A 127 17.73 -17.95 32.83
N ASP A 128 19.06 -18.02 32.88
CA ASP A 128 19.93 -17.04 32.21
C ASP A 128 19.76 -17.06 30.68
N ILE A 129 19.64 -18.26 30.10
CA ILE A 129 19.38 -18.42 28.66
C ILE A 129 17.99 -17.86 28.32
N LYS A 130 16.96 -18.22 29.09
CA LYS A 130 15.59 -17.73 28.89
C LYS A 130 15.54 -16.20 28.98
N SER A 131 16.18 -15.63 30.00
CA SER A 131 16.27 -14.18 30.21
C SER A 131 16.98 -13.47 29.06
N SER A 132 18.07 -14.05 28.56
CA SER A 132 18.82 -13.52 27.42
C SER A 132 18.01 -13.54 26.13
N LEU A 133 17.27 -14.63 25.89
CA LEU A 133 16.38 -14.75 24.73
C LEU A 133 15.21 -13.75 24.80
N LEU A 134 14.61 -13.57 25.99
CA LEU A 134 13.55 -12.58 26.21
C LEU A 134 14.04 -11.15 25.97
N LYS A 135 15.23 -10.81 26.48
CA LYS A 135 15.87 -9.51 26.22
C LYS A 135 16.06 -9.29 24.72
N ARG A 136 16.63 -10.28 24.02
CA ARG A 136 16.83 -10.22 22.57
C ARG A 136 15.51 -10.10 21.81
N PHE A 137 14.44 -10.75 22.27
CA PHE A 137 13.11 -10.62 21.67
C PHE A 137 12.57 -9.20 21.82
N LYS A 138 12.71 -8.59 23.01
CA LYS A 138 12.31 -7.19 23.24
C LYS A 138 13.09 -6.21 22.34
N GLU A 139 14.37 -6.45 22.12
CA GLU A 139 15.22 -5.65 21.21
C GLU A 139 14.73 -5.72 19.74
N THR A 140 14.00 -6.77 19.35
CA THR A 140 13.43 -6.86 17.99
C THR A 140 12.17 -6.02 17.78
N GLY A 141 11.52 -5.57 18.86
CA GLY A 141 10.23 -4.85 18.80
C GLY A 141 9.01 -5.73 18.46
N LEU A 142 9.16 -7.06 18.42
CA LEU A 142 8.07 -7.98 18.08
C LEU A 142 6.97 -8.06 19.16
N GLN A 143 7.25 -7.59 20.37
CA GLN A 143 6.29 -7.46 21.47
C GLN A 143 5.25 -6.38 21.24
N PHE A 144 5.49 -5.44 20.32
CA PHE A 144 4.51 -4.41 20.02
C PHE A 144 3.45 -4.91 19.03
N SER A 145 2.20 -4.49 19.24
CA SER A 145 1.13 -4.63 18.26
C SER A 145 0.36 -3.33 18.12
N LYS A 146 -0.47 -3.22 17.08
CA LYS A 146 -1.54 -2.22 17.05
C LYS A 146 -2.59 -2.56 18.11
N TYR A 147 -3.34 -1.55 18.54
CA TYR A 147 -4.52 -1.78 19.37
C TYR A 147 -5.59 -2.50 18.58
N THR A 148 -6.39 -3.31 19.25
CA THR A 148 -7.66 -3.77 18.67
C THR A 148 -8.69 -2.64 18.72
N PHE A 149 -9.76 -2.78 17.95
CA PHE A 149 -10.87 -1.83 17.99
C PHE A 149 -11.44 -1.66 19.41
N ASP A 150 -11.62 -2.76 20.13
CA ASP A 150 -12.20 -2.74 21.48
C ASP A 150 -11.27 -2.06 22.50
N GLU A 151 -9.96 -2.31 22.42
CA GLU A 151 -8.98 -1.65 23.29
C GLU A 151 -8.88 -0.15 22.99
N ALA A 152 -8.86 0.23 21.71
CA ALA A 152 -8.88 1.62 21.30
C ALA A 152 -10.16 2.32 21.78
N LYS A 153 -11.31 1.67 21.64
CA LYS A 153 -12.60 2.16 22.12
C LYS A 153 -12.57 2.39 23.62
N GLU A 154 -12.08 1.43 24.40
CA GLU A 154 -11.99 1.55 25.85
C GLU A 154 -11.10 2.74 26.26
N ILE A 155 -9.94 2.90 25.62
CA ILE A 155 -8.99 3.98 25.90
C ILE A 155 -9.61 5.35 25.60
N LEU A 156 -10.25 5.49 24.45
CA LEU A 156 -10.85 6.75 24.00
C LEU A 156 -12.06 7.14 24.85
N LEU A 157 -12.93 6.18 25.17
CA LEU A 157 -14.12 6.42 26.00
C LEU A 157 -13.76 6.74 27.45
N ASN A 158 -12.63 6.24 27.95
CA ASN A 158 -12.11 6.51 29.30
C ASN A 158 -11.12 7.69 29.37
N LYS A 159 -11.07 8.54 28.34
CA LYS A 159 -10.28 9.80 28.33
C LYS A 159 -8.78 9.64 28.56
N ARG A 160 -8.19 8.50 28.22
CA ARG A 160 -6.76 8.26 28.47
C ARG A 160 -5.83 8.99 27.48
N ASP A 161 -6.33 9.46 26.34
CA ASP A 161 -5.56 10.23 25.35
C ASP A 161 -6.37 11.38 24.72
N ILE A 162 -6.83 12.31 25.57
CA ILE A 162 -7.62 13.48 25.14
C ILE A 162 -6.85 14.34 24.13
N THR A 163 -5.53 14.45 24.31
CA THR A 163 -4.65 15.26 23.46
C THR A 163 -4.65 14.81 22.01
N TRP A 164 -4.61 13.50 21.77
CA TRP A 164 -4.66 12.97 20.42
C TRP A 164 -6.03 13.22 19.76
N ILE A 165 -7.13 13.00 20.49
CA ILE A 165 -8.49 13.22 19.97
C ILE A 165 -8.68 14.69 19.57
N GLN A 166 -8.19 15.62 20.39
CA GLN A 166 -8.22 17.05 20.10
C GLN A 166 -7.46 17.40 18.81
N GLN A 167 -6.27 16.83 18.61
CA GLN A 167 -5.49 17.05 17.40
C GLN A 167 -6.17 16.45 16.17
N TYR A 168 -6.69 15.23 16.29
CA TYR A 168 -7.41 14.53 15.23
C TYR A 168 -8.65 15.32 14.75
N CYS A 169 -9.49 15.80 15.68
CA CYS A 169 -10.68 16.58 15.33
C CYS A 169 -10.31 17.92 14.68
N LYS A 170 -9.31 18.64 15.20
CA LYS A 170 -8.80 19.89 14.58
C LYS A 170 -8.32 19.64 13.14
N GLN A 171 -7.63 18.52 12.93
CA GLN A 171 -7.12 18.14 11.62
C GLN A 171 -8.24 17.76 10.64
N ARG A 172 -9.27 17.02 11.06
CA ARG A 172 -10.44 16.71 10.20
C ARG A 172 -11.29 17.94 9.87
N ILE A 173 -11.50 18.86 10.81
CA ILE A 173 -12.22 20.13 10.54
C ILE A 173 -11.48 20.92 9.43
N THR A 174 -10.14 20.93 9.49
CA THR A 174 -9.30 21.58 8.48
C THR A 174 -9.34 20.84 7.13
N ASP A 175 -9.30 19.51 7.13
CA ASP A 175 -9.25 18.68 5.92
C ASP A 175 -10.58 18.62 5.14
N TYR A 176 -11.73 18.93 5.76
CA TYR A 176 -13.05 18.82 5.14
C TYR A 176 -13.69 20.16 4.70
N GLU A 177 -12.98 21.29 4.76
CA GLU A 177 -13.50 22.63 4.38
C GLU A 177 -14.90 22.94 4.96
N PHE A 178 -15.23 22.45 6.16
CA PHE A 178 -16.41 22.95 6.86
C PHE A 178 -16.07 24.35 7.40
N SER A 179 -16.33 25.36 6.58
CA SER A 179 -16.40 26.75 7.01
C SER A 179 -17.65 26.91 7.89
N THR A 180 -17.57 26.51 9.14
CA THR A 180 -18.51 27.00 10.15
C THR A 180 -17.79 28.03 11.00
N SER A 181 -18.08 29.30 10.70
CA SER A 181 -18.02 30.38 11.68
C SER A 181 -18.74 29.91 12.93
N GLU A 182 -18.06 29.98 14.07
CA GLU A 182 -18.41 29.36 15.36
C GLU A 182 -17.78 27.99 15.56
N SER A 183 -16.53 28.01 16.04
CA SER A 183 -15.94 26.87 16.72
C SER A 183 -16.73 26.62 18.01
N GLU A 184 -17.78 25.81 17.94
CA GLU A 184 -18.33 25.19 19.14
C GLU A 184 -17.18 24.52 19.88
N GLU A 185 -16.86 25.00 21.08
CA GLU A 185 -15.88 24.34 21.94
C GLU A 185 -16.42 22.94 22.25
N ILE A 186 -15.83 21.92 21.60
CA ILE A 186 -16.18 20.52 21.82
C ILE A 186 -16.17 20.25 23.33
N ASN A 187 -17.33 19.87 23.88
CA ASN A 187 -17.46 19.61 25.31
C ASN A 187 -16.80 18.28 25.67
N TRP A 188 -15.53 18.34 26.07
CA TRP A 188 -14.72 17.17 26.44
C TRP A 188 -15.14 16.49 27.75
N GLU A 189 -16.19 16.98 28.42
CA GLU A 189 -16.78 16.28 29.56
C GLU A 189 -17.48 14.98 29.12
N ASN A 190 -17.96 14.88 27.87
CA ASN A 190 -18.69 13.72 27.35
C ASN A 190 -18.11 13.12 26.04
N PRO A 191 -17.02 12.33 26.10
CA PRO A 191 -16.34 11.79 24.91
C PRO A 191 -17.19 10.78 24.12
N LYS A 192 -18.25 10.22 24.71
CA LYS A 192 -19.17 9.30 24.02
C LYS A 192 -19.90 9.96 22.84
N GLU A 193 -20.04 11.28 22.87
CA GLU A 193 -20.72 12.04 21.83
C GLU A 193 -19.84 12.24 20.58
N TYR A 194 -18.52 12.23 20.75
CA TYR A 194 -17.56 12.56 19.71
C TYR A 194 -16.69 11.38 19.26
N VAL A 195 -16.53 10.34 20.08
CA VAL A 195 -15.75 9.13 19.72
C VAL A 195 -16.61 8.22 18.82
N THR A 196 -16.49 8.44 17.52
CA THR A 196 -17.10 7.59 16.48
C THR A 196 -16.25 6.36 16.18
N ASN A 197 -16.82 5.39 15.47
CA ASN A 197 -16.09 4.19 15.01
C ASN A 197 -14.85 4.56 14.17
N ASP A 198 -14.95 5.59 13.31
CA ASP A 198 -13.81 6.09 12.52
C ASP A 198 -12.64 6.53 13.39
N ILE A 199 -12.92 7.27 14.48
CA ILE A 199 -11.89 7.74 15.41
C ILE A 199 -11.25 6.55 16.14
N ILE A 200 -12.05 5.55 16.51
CA ILE A 200 -11.55 4.33 17.15
C ILE A 200 -10.64 3.55 16.19
N GLU A 201 -11.02 3.39 14.93
CA GLU A 201 -10.22 2.71 13.92
C GLU A 201 -8.90 3.45 13.63
N ASP A 202 -8.95 4.77 13.47
CA ASP A 202 -7.77 5.59 13.21
C ASP A 202 -6.82 5.62 14.42
N TYR A 203 -7.36 5.63 15.65
CA TYR A 203 -6.58 5.49 16.87
C TYR A 203 -5.91 4.11 16.95
N ALA A 204 -6.67 3.05 16.70
CA ALA A 204 -6.17 1.68 16.70
C ALA A 204 -5.04 1.46 15.67
N TYR A 205 -5.18 2.09 14.50
CA TYR A 205 -4.20 2.03 13.43
C TYR A 205 -2.94 2.84 13.71
N SER A 206 -3.05 4.01 14.34
CA SER A 206 -1.92 4.91 14.58
C SER A 206 -1.07 4.48 15.78
N HIS A 207 -1.67 3.94 16.84
CA HIS A 207 -0.96 3.63 18.09
C HIS A 207 -0.49 2.18 18.18
N THR A 208 0.54 1.95 18.98
CA THR A 208 1.03 0.62 19.32
C THR A 208 1.05 0.42 20.83
N ILE A 209 0.79 -0.81 21.25
CA ILE A 209 0.86 -1.25 22.65
C ILE A 209 1.93 -2.33 22.79
N GLU A 210 2.67 -2.27 23.89
CA GLU A 210 3.54 -3.36 24.32
C GLU A 210 2.69 -4.50 24.87
N ARG A 211 2.82 -5.69 24.28
CA ARG A 211 2.12 -6.89 24.73
C ARG A 211 2.98 -7.66 25.71
N GLU A 212 2.31 -8.26 26.69
CA GLU A 212 2.92 -9.30 27.51
C GLU A 212 3.42 -10.44 26.61
N ILE A 213 4.65 -10.90 26.86
CA ILE A 213 5.26 -11.97 26.08
C ILE A 213 4.65 -13.30 26.55
N SER A 214 3.54 -13.67 25.93
CA SER A 214 2.85 -14.95 26.17
C SER A 214 3.12 -15.97 25.06
N ARG A 215 2.76 -17.23 25.30
CA ARG A 215 2.83 -18.29 24.30
C ARG A 215 1.96 -17.96 23.07
N GLU A 216 0.77 -17.40 23.28
CA GLU A 216 -0.13 -17.00 22.19
C GLU A 216 0.51 -15.92 21.31
N LEU A 217 1.13 -14.90 21.93
CA LEU A 217 1.84 -13.86 21.19
C LEU A 217 2.97 -14.45 20.34
N LEU A 218 3.77 -15.34 20.92
CA LEU A 218 4.87 -15.99 20.20
C LEU A 218 4.37 -16.82 19.01
N LEU A 219 3.29 -17.59 19.18
CA LEU A 219 2.67 -18.38 18.10
C LEU A 219 2.12 -17.49 16.98
N ASP A 220 1.43 -16.40 17.32
CA ASP A 220 0.94 -15.42 16.36
C ASP A 220 2.10 -14.82 15.55
N ARG A 221 3.15 -14.33 16.24
CA ARG A 221 4.33 -13.74 15.58
C ARG A 221 5.06 -14.76 14.71
N LEU A 222 5.20 -16.00 15.17
CA LEU A 222 5.78 -17.08 14.37
C LEU A 222 5.01 -17.28 13.07
N GLN A 223 3.68 -17.32 13.14
CA GLN A 223 2.83 -17.48 11.97
C GLN A 223 2.92 -16.29 11.02
N CYS A 224 2.92 -15.06 11.54
CA CYS A 224 3.13 -13.85 10.74
C CYS A 224 4.48 -13.87 10.00
N LEU A 225 5.57 -14.24 10.68
CA LEU A 225 6.91 -14.30 10.09
C LEU A 225 7.04 -15.44 9.06
N LYS A 226 6.48 -16.62 9.33
CA LYS A 226 6.41 -17.73 8.36
C LYS A 226 5.62 -17.33 7.11
N ASN A 227 4.50 -16.64 7.27
CA ASN A 227 3.72 -16.10 6.15
C ASN A 227 4.52 -15.07 5.36
N ARG A 228 5.28 -14.19 6.03
CA ARG A 228 6.18 -13.24 5.37
C ARG A 228 7.27 -13.93 4.54
N LEU A 229 7.86 -15.04 5.03
CA LEU A 229 8.82 -15.85 4.27
C LEU A 229 8.19 -16.55 3.06
N ARG A 230 6.96 -17.06 3.19
CA ARG A 230 6.20 -17.65 2.08
C ARG A 230 5.88 -16.61 1.01
N THR A 231 5.67 -15.35 1.41
CA THR A 231 5.49 -14.24 0.48
C THR A 231 6.83 -13.68 -0.02
N LYS A 232 7.55 -14.43 -0.84
CA LYS A 232 8.47 -13.77 -1.79
C LYS A 232 7.63 -12.83 -2.66
N PRO A 233 8.00 -11.55 -2.87
CA PRO A 233 7.42 -10.77 -3.94
C PRO A 233 7.84 -11.42 -5.27
N GLY A 234 7.12 -12.45 -5.70
CA GLY A 234 7.39 -13.12 -6.96
C GLY A 234 7.07 -12.19 -8.13
N ALA A 235 7.53 -12.58 -9.33
CA ALA A 235 7.20 -11.92 -10.61
C ALA A 235 5.70 -11.57 -10.72
N ARG A 236 4.81 -12.39 -10.13
CA ARG A 236 3.36 -12.15 -10.03
C ARG A 236 2.98 -10.82 -9.36
N ARG A 237 3.67 -10.37 -8.28
CA ARG A 237 3.37 -9.07 -7.63
C ARG A 237 3.86 -7.89 -8.46
N LYS A 238 5.03 -7.99 -9.11
CA LYS A 238 5.52 -6.99 -10.08
C LYS A 238 4.54 -6.87 -11.24
N ASN A 239 4.15 -7.99 -11.84
CA ASN A 239 3.19 -8.04 -12.94
C ASN A 239 1.82 -7.50 -12.54
N ASN A 240 1.36 -7.72 -11.31
CA ASN A 240 0.08 -7.17 -10.83
C ASN A 240 0.14 -5.64 -10.67
N ARG A 241 1.24 -5.06 -10.17
CA ARG A 241 1.38 -3.58 -10.10
C ARG A 241 1.43 -2.95 -11.49
N VAL A 242 2.21 -3.53 -12.40
CA VAL A 242 2.28 -3.08 -13.80
C VAL A 242 0.92 -3.20 -14.48
N ALA A 243 0.18 -4.31 -14.24
CA ALA A 243 -1.16 -4.48 -14.76
C ALA A 243 -2.18 -3.47 -14.19
N LYS A 244 -2.12 -3.16 -12.89
CA LYS A 244 -2.93 -2.08 -12.29
C LYS A 244 -2.66 -0.73 -12.93
N LEU A 245 -1.39 -0.41 -13.16
CA LEU A 245 -1.00 0.84 -13.82
C LEU A 245 -1.53 0.89 -15.26
N ALA A 246 -1.38 -0.21 -16.02
CA ALA A 246 -1.91 -0.34 -17.37
C ALA A 246 -3.44 -0.11 -17.41
N ILE A 247 -4.18 -0.66 -16.45
CA ILE A 247 -5.63 -0.47 -16.34
C ILE A 247 -6.00 0.98 -16.02
N ARG A 248 -5.29 1.64 -15.10
CA ARG A 248 -5.57 3.05 -14.78
C ARG A 248 -5.30 3.97 -15.97
N LEU A 249 -4.23 3.72 -16.73
CA LEU A 249 -3.95 4.42 -17.99
C LEU A 249 -5.04 4.16 -19.03
N TYR A 250 -5.51 2.92 -19.12
CA TYR A 250 -6.63 2.56 -19.98
C TYR A 250 -7.94 3.27 -19.59
N TYR A 251 -8.23 3.38 -18.29
CA TYR A 251 -9.38 4.14 -17.80
C TYR A 251 -9.25 5.61 -18.14
N LEU A 252 -8.09 6.23 -17.88
CA LEU A 252 -7.85 7.64 -18.20
C LEU A 252 -8.06 7.91 -19.70
N ALA A 253 -7.52 7.07 -20.57
CA ALA A 253 -7.67 7.20 -22.03
C ALA A 253 -9.12 7.07 -22.52
N ASN A 254 -10.01 6.46 -21.74
CA ASN A 254 -11.43 6.32 -22.06
C ASN A 254 -12.34 7.21 -21.22
N LEU A 255 -11.81 7.94 -20.23
CA LEU A 255 -12.61 8.47 -19.13
C LEU A 255 -13.64 9.49 -19.62
N GLU A 256 -13.19 10.47 -20.40
CA GLU A 256 -14.07 11.51 -20.95
C GLU A 256 -15.19 10.90 -21.81
N LYS A 257 -14.82 10.02 -22.74
CA LYS A 257 -15.79 9.28 -23.57
C LYS A 257 -16.74 8.44 -22.73
N PHE A 258 -16.26 7.84 -21.65
CA PHE A 258 -17.08 7.06 -20.74
C PHE A 258 -18.08 7.95 -20.01
N ILE A 259 -17.64 9.06 -19.41
CA ILE A 259 -18.49 9.98 -18.66
C ILE A 259 -19.64 10.51 -19.53
N PHE A 260 -19.34 10.97 -20.75
CA PHE A 260 -20.32 11.60 -21.65
C PHE A 260 -21.11 10.63 -22.54
N SER A 261 -20.84 9.32 -22.48
CA SER A 261 -21.57 8.33 -23.28
C SER A 261 -22.68 7.63 -22.49
N ASN A 262 -23.86 7.49 -23.08
CA ASN A 262 -24.95 6.68 -22.50
C ASN A 262 -24.84 5.18 -22.79
N LYS A 263 -23.80 4.73 -23.50
CA LYS A 263 -23.71 3.33 -24.00
C LYS A 263 -23.31 2.31 -22.95
N GLU A 264 -22.44 2.68 -22.01
CA GLU A 264 -21.90 1.75 -21.01
C GLU A 264 -21.98 2.38 -19.61
N ASN A 265 -22.43 1.63 -18.61
CA ASN A 265 -22.43 2.10 -17.20
C ASN A 265 -21.21 1.62 -16.41
N ASP A 266 -20.34 0.82 -17.04
CA ASP A 266 -19.12 0.29 -16.41
C ASP A 266 -17.90 0.56 -17.31
N ILE A 267 -16.95 1.34 -16.81
CA ILE A 267 -15.75 1.71 -17.59
C ILE A 267 -14.90 0.50 -17.99
N SER A 268 -14.95 -0.59 -17.22
CA SER A 268 -14.22 -1.82 -17.56
C SER A 268 -14.76 -2.52 -18.81
N LYS A 269 -16.00 -2.23 -19.22
CA LYS A 269 -16.64 -2.77 -20.44
C LYS A 269 -16.34 -1.96 -21.70
N MET A 270 -15.69 -0.80 -21.57
CA MET A 270 -15.27 -0.01 -22.73
C MET A 270 -14.35 -0.83 -23.66
N LYS A 271 -14.32 -0.48 -24.96
CA LYS A 271 -13.52 -1.21 -25.94
C LYS A 271 -12.04 -0.83 -25.84
N LEU A 272 -11.16 -1.81 -25.63
CA LEU A 272 -9.71 -1.68 -25.76
C LEU A 272 -9.31 -1.44 -27.22
N ARG A 273 -8.99 -0.19 -27.57
CA ARG A 273 -8.45 0.18 -28.88
C ARG A 273 -6.96 -0.13 -28.96
N ASN A 274 -6.49 -0.48 -30.16
CA ASN A 274 -5.06 -0.72 -30.41
C ASN A 274 -4.22 0.52 -30.13
N SER A 275 -4.74 1.72 -30.42
CA SER A 275 -4.08 3.00 -30.10
C SER A 275 -3.79 3.15 -28.60
N HIS A 276 -4.78 2.87 -27.76
CA HIS A 276 -4.61 2.91 -26.30
C HIS A 276 -3.54 1.90 -25.85
N CYS A 277 -3.56 0.68 -26.43
CA CYS A 277 -2.62 -0.36 -26.07
C CYS A 277 -1.17 0.02 -26.44
N ARG A 278 -0.95 0.60 -27.63
CA ARG A 278 0.38 1.11 -28.04
C ARG A 278 0.86 2.18 -27.08
N LEU A 279 0.01 3.16 -26.77
CA LEU A 279 0.36 4.26 -25.88
C LEU A 279 0.73 3.76 -24.48
N ILE A 280 -0.06 2.85 -23.91
CA ILE A 280 0.23 2.24 -22.61
C ILE A 280 1.57 1.49 -22.65
N TYR A 281 1.82 0.73 -23.71
CA TYR A 281 3.09 0.02 -23.89
C TYR A 281 4.28 0.98 -23.91
N GLU A 282 4.25 2.01 -24.76
CA GLU A 282 5.32 3.01 -24.87
C GLU A 282 5.56 3.72 -23.52
N CYS A 283 4.50 4.09 -22.81
CA CYS A 283 4.62 4.67 -21.47
C CYS A 283 5.32 3.71 -20.49
N LEU A 284 4.90 2.44 -20.43
CA LEU A 284 5.52 1.46 -19.52
C LEU A 284 6.98 1.17 -19.89
N ARG A 285 7.28 1.11 -21.19
CA ARG A 285 8.63 0.89 -21.71
C ARG A 285 9.54 2.07 -21.42
N HIS A 286 9.09 3.30 -21.68
CA HIS A 286 9.87 4.52 -21.44
C HIS A 286 10.35 4.60 -19.98
N PHE A 287 9.52 4.17 -19.04
CA PHE A 287 9.87 4.10 -17.62
C PHE A 287 10.54 2.78 -17.21
N ASN A 288 10.98 1.93 -18.13
CA ASN A 288 11.63 0.64 -17.84
C ASN A 288 10.81 -0.25 -16.88
N LEU A 289 9.48 -0.17 -16.95
CA LEU A 289 8.58 -1.02 -16.16
C LEU A 289 8.36 -2.39 -16.82
N ILE A 290 8.52 -2.44 -18.14
CA ILE A 290 8.51 -3.63 -18.98
C ILE A 290 9.72 -3.59 -19.91
N ASP A 291 10.18 -4.77 -20.31
CA ASP A 291 11.27 -4.89 -21.28
C ASP A 291 10.75 -4.64 -22.70
N ASP A 292 11.65 -4.21 -23.57
CA ASP A 292 11.32 -4.02 -24.99
C ASP A 292 11.08 -5.37 -25.65
N ILE A 293 9.89 -5.56 -26.22
CA ILE A 293 9.52 -6.80 -26.88
C ILE A 293 10.39 -7.04 -28.13
N ASP A 294 10.86 -5.99 -28.81
CA ASP A 294 11.77 -6.13 -29.96
C ASP A 294 13.15 -6.70 -29.57
N SER A 295 13.52 -6.64 -28.28
CA SER A 295 14.76 -7.21 -27.77
C SER A 295 14.68 -8.73 -27.52
N GLN A 296 13.47 -9.30 -27.50
CA GLN A 296 13.22 -10.73 -27.34
C GLN A 296 12.65 -11.26 -28.65
N GLN A 297 13.12 -12.40 -29.17
CA GLN A 297 12.64 -13.01 -30.43
C GLN A 297 11.18 -13.53 -30.36
N ASN A 298 10.24 -12.72 -29.89
CA ASN A 298 8.85 -13.06 -29.65
C ASN A 298 7.95 -12.35 -30.67
N SER A 299 7.06 -13.09 -31.31
CA SER A 299 6.08 -12.59 -32.30
C SER A 299 4.93 -11.77 -31.69
N THR A 300 5.04 -11.32 -30.44
CA THR A 300 3.93 -10.67 -29.72
C THR A 300 3.95 -9.18 -29.98
N THR A 301 2.88 -8.64 -30.57
CA THR A 301 2.80 -7.19 -30.78
C THR A 301 2.57 -6.43 -29.46
N PRO A 302 3.01 -5.18 -29.32
CA PRO A 302 2.75 -4.33 -28.15
C PRO A 302 1.28 -4.33 -27.71
N GLU A 303 0.35 -4.30 -28.67
CA GLU A 303 -1.08 -4.30 -28.39
C GLU A 303 -1.56 -5.62 -27.81
N SER A 304 -1.05 -6.73 -28.35
CA SER A 304 -1.37 -8.07 -27.88
C SER A 304 -0.85 -8.28 -26.45
N TYR A 305 0.35 -7.78 -26.17
CA TYR A 305 0.92 -7.81 -24.82
C TYR A 305 0.06 -7.05 -23.81
N ILE A 306 -0.32 -5.80 -24.09
CA ILE A 306 -1.14 -5.00 -23.17
C ILE A 306 -2.54 -5.59 -23.00
N LYS A 307 -3.16 -6.10 -24.08
CA LYS A 307 -4.45 -6.81 -23.97
C LYS A 307 -4.34 -8.03 -23.07
N ALA A 308 -3.29 -8.84 -23.22
CA ALA A 308 -3.05 -10.00 -22.37
C ALA A 308 -2.84 -9.58 -20.91
N LEU A 309 -2.05 -8.54 -20.67
CA LEU A 309 -1.79 -7.99 -19.34
C LEU A 309 -3.09 -7.58 -18.63
N ILE A 310 -3.94 -6.82 -19.31
CA ILE A 310 -5.22 -6.33 -18.77
C ILE A 310 -6.23 -7.47 -18.59
N ASN A 311 -6.37 -8.37 -19.58
CA ASN A 311 -7.27 -9.52 -19.48
C ASN A 311 -6.90 -10.47 -18.34
N ASN A 312 -5.59 -10.70 -18.14
CA ASN A 312 -5.09 -11.51 -17.04
C ASN A 312 -5.39 -10.87 -15.69
N TYR A 313 -5.35 -9.54 -15.59
CA TYR A 313 -5.77 -8.84 -14.39
C TYR A 313 -7.26 -9.03 -14.11
N TYR A 314 -8.14 -8.84 -15.09
CA TYR A 314 -9.58 -9.05 -14.90
C TYR A 314 -9.92 -10.48 -14.50
N LYS A 315 -9.25 -11.49 -15.08
CA LYS A 315 -9.40 -12.90 -14.66
C LYS A 315 -8.99 -13.14 -13.19
N GLN A 316 -8.07 -12.34 -12.66
CA GLN A 316 -7.61 -12.42 -11.27
C GLN A 316 -8.44 -11.53 -10.32
N ALA A 317 -9.28 -10.63 -10.85
CA ALA A 317 -9.97 -9.60 -10.09
C ALA A 317 -11.12 -10.11 -9.20
N ASN A 318 -11.57 -11.37 -9.36
CA ASN A 318 -12.45 -12.00 -8.37
C ASN A 318 -11.80 -12.09 -6.97
N ALA A 319 -10.50 -11.79 -6.82
CA ALA A 319 -9.78 -11.69 -5.55
C ALA A 319 -9.29 -10.27 -5.17
N ASN A 320 -9.47 -9.23 -6.01
CA ASN A 320 -8.97 -7.86 -5.74
C ASN A 320 -10.01 -6.79 -6.14
N LYS A 321 -10.45 -5.96 -5.18
CA LYS A 321 -11.31 -4.79 -5.45
C LYS A 321 -10.59 -3.76 -6.34
N ASP A 322 -11.24 -3.32 -7.43
CA ASP A 322 -10.76 -2.27 -8.32
C ASP A 322 -11.43 -0.93 -7.98
N TYR A 323 -10.91 -0.28 -6.95
CA TYR A 323 -11.45 0.97 -6.45
C TYR A 323 -11.48 2.12 -7.48
N ALA A 324 -10.60 2.08 -8.50
CA ALA A 324 -10.61 3.12 -9.55
C ALA A 324 -11.86 2.99 -10.43
N LYS A 325 -12.19 1.75 -10.84
CA LYS A 325 -13.43 1.45 -11.54
C LYS A 325 -14.64 1.90 -10.73
N ASP A 326 -14.69 1.53 -9.45
CA ASP A 326 -15.84 1.83 -8.59
C ASP A 326 -16.05 3.36 -8.48
N ARG A 327 -14.98 4.12 -8.21
CA ARG A 327 -15.04 5.59 -8.15
C ARG A 327 -15.52 6.23 -9.46
N ILE A 328 -14.98 5.77 -10.59
CA ILE A 328 -15.33 6.32 -11.91
C ILE A 328 -16.80 6.04 -12.25
N ASN A 329 -17.26 4.82 -11.99
CA ASN A 329 -18.65 4.44 -12.24
C ASN A 329 -19.62 5.22 -11.33
N SER A 330 -19.29 5.38 -10.04
CA SER A 330 -20.06 6.22 -9.11
C SER A 330 -20.09 7.69 -9.54
N TYR A 331 -18.95 8.26 -9.95
CA TYR A 331 -18.90 9.63 -10.43
C TYR A 331 -19.82 9.87 -11.62
N LYS A 332 -19.88 8.92 -12.56
CA LYS A 332 -20.79 9.00 -13.71
C LYS A 332 -22.26 8.91 -13.30
N LEU A 333 -22.61 8.01 -12.38
CA LEU A 333 -23.99 7.88 -11.89
C LEU A 333 -24.46 9.16 -11.20
N ASN A 334 -23.64 9.72 -10.31
CA ASN A 334 -23.98 10.95 -9.61
C ASN A 334 -24.11 12.14 -10.57
N ASN A 335 -23.23 12.25 -11.59
CA ASN A 335 -23.37 13.32 -12.59
C ASN A 335 -24.59 13.16 -13.52
N LYS A 336 -25.12 11.94 -13.69
CA LYS A 336 -26.40 11.74 -14.41
C LYS A 336 -27.58 12.26 -13.61
N GLU A 337 -27.53 12.21 -12.29
CA GLU A 337 -28.59 12.75 -11.41
C GLU A 337 -28.62 14.29 -11.37
N PHE A 338 -27.56 14.96 -11.83
CA PHE A 338 -27.46 16.42 -11.89
C PHE A 338 -27.54 17.01 -13.32
N SER A 339 -27.91 16.22 -14.33
CA SER A 339 -28.13 16.75 -15.69
C SER A 339 -29.54 17.37 -15.79
N PRO A 340 -29.68 18.70 -16.00
CA PRO A 340 -30.98 19.35 -16.17
C PRO A 340 -31.44 19.24 -17.62
N PHE A 341 -31.59 18.01 -18.13
CA PHE A 341 -32.25 17.74 -19.39
C PHE A 341 -33.26 16.61 -19.25
#